data_AF-A0A956KSP6-F1
#
_entry.id   AF-A0A956KSP6-F1
#
_cell.length_a   1.000
_cell.length_b   1.000
_cell.length_c   1.000
_cell.angle_alpha   90.00
_cell.angle_beta   90.00
_cell.angle_gamma   90.00
#
_symmetry.space_group_name_H-M   'P 1'
#
loop_
_entity.id
_entity.type
_entity.pdbx_description
1 polymer ?
#
loop_
_entity_poly.entity_id
_entity_poly.type
_entity_poly.pdbx_seq_one_letter_code
_entity_poly.pdbx_strand_id
1 'polypeptide(L)'
;MSIAPPPPPPGEGTDDGAVEGAPEETPEDTSGETAPDAGPGPNPEVPLDERYDPILPYGENPDESEFQYADETPPPPELQYADEAPPDPEVDYDQSRQRPAPSEEAKARESDEQDDLGKRGFQGRVESPQRFLLELKFGPYLPSVDNAWTGSGLGPYATIFGETDSTGLAISQPKQGLFSVLGFEWQFFHAGGPLSIGTTVGYFQDSTQALIAEPTDPEKLRSTADKVSFHVIPLTLLLGYRFELLADRFRVPLVPYARGGVAYGFWVANKGGRRDRTTNSQGQASRGGSFGWQTNLGLMLRMDFIDRAASVDLDRNTGINHTYIFGEWQFSRLNGFGSGKAMSVGDDTYILGVALAF
;
A
#
# COMPACT_ATOMS: atom_id res chain seq x y z
N MET A 1 -45.09 37.22 1.92
CA MET A 1 -45.11 36.12 2.91
C MET A 1 -44.15 36.51 4.02
N SER A 2 -44.69 36.73 5.21
CA SER A 2 -44.00 37.33 6.36
C SER A 2 -43.21 36.26 7.11
N ILE A 3 -41.92 36.52 7.37
CA ILE A 3 -41.03 35.63 8.12
C ILE A 3 -41.11 36.02 9.60
N ALA A 4 -41.42 35.06 10.47
CA ALA A 4 -41.46 35.24 11.91
C ALA A 4 -40.04 35.29 12.51
N PRO A 5 -39.79 36.11 13.56
CA PRO A 5 -38.50 36.16 14.22
C PRO A 5 -38.27 34.97 15.18
N PRO A 6 -37.00 34.59 15.42
CA PRO A 6 -36.62 33.46 16.28
C PRO A 6 -36.81 33.73 17.79
N PRO A 7 -36.96 32.68 18.62
CA PRO A 7 -37.16 32.81 20.07
C PRO A 7 -35.87 33.17 20.83
N PRO A 8 -35.98 33.82 22.01
CA PRO A 8 -34.85 34.20 22.85
C PRO A 8 -34.24 33.01 23.63
N PRO A 9 -32.97 33.11 24.07
CA PRO A 9 -32.27 32.06 24.81
C PRO A 9 -32.74 31.91 26.27
N PRO A 10 -32.56 30.71 26.88
CA PRO A 10 -32.92 30.44 28.27
C PRO A 10 -31.95 31.14 29.25
N GLY A 11 -32.53 31.67 30.34
CA GLY A 11 -31.86 32.54 31.31
C GLY A 11 -30.92 31.83 32.29
N GLU A 12 -29.98 32.64 32.80
CA GLU A 12 -29.03 32.34 33.86
C GLU A 12 -29.75 32.06 35.19
N GLY A 13 -29.40 30.94 35.82
CA GLY A 13 -29.73 30.64 37.21
C GLY A 13 -28.52 30.88 38.09
N THR A 14 -28.61 31.94 38.89
CA THR A 14 -27.80 32.20 40.09
C THR A 14 -28.12 31.17 41.17
N ASP A 15 -27.11 30.61 41.83
CA ASP A 15 -27.27 30.12 43.20
C ASP A 15 -25.99 30.36 44.00
N ASP A 16 -26.15 31.21 45.03
CA ASP A 16 -25.19 31.57 46.07
C ASP A 16 -25.24 30.51 47.18
N GLY A 17 -24.10 30.21 47.82
CA GLY A 17 -24.12 29.37 49.02
C GLY A 17 -22.74 29.04 49.59
N ALA A 18 -22.19 29.98 50.37
CA ALA A 18 -20.94 29.92 51.11
C ALA A 18 -21.00 29.05 52.39
N VAL A 19 -19.85 28.47 52.81
CA VAL A 19 -19.35 28.31 54.21
C VAL A 19 -17.82 28.05 54.12
N GLU A 20 -16.95 29.06 54.30
CA GLU A 20 -16.19 29.41 55.54
C GLU A 20 -15.47 28.28 56.29
N GLY A 21 -14.15 28.47 56.51
CA GLY A 21 -13.38 27.71 57.51
C GLY A 21 -11.86 27.63 57.27
N ALA A 22 -11.13 28.75 57.40
CA ALA A 22 -9.69 28.78 57.74
C ALA A 22 -9.52 28.58 59.29
N PRO A 23 -8.33 28.38 59.90
CA PRO A 23 -7.06 29.14 59.76
C PRO A 23 -5.81 28.23 59.56
N GLU A 24 -4.74 28.65 58.88
CA GLU A 24 -3.61 29.53 59.32
C GLU A 24 -2.65 28.84 60.31
N GLU A 25 -1.39 28.58 59.88
CA GLU A 25 -0.16 28.79 60.65
C GLU A 25 1.11 28.56 59.77
N THR A 26 1.95 29.59 59.72
CA THR A 26 3.36 29.69 59.24
C THR A 26 4.30 29.54 60.46
N PRO A 27 5.67 29.67 60.40
CA PRO A 27 6.70 29.50 59.35
C PRO A 27 7.95 28.71 59.89
N GLU A 28 9.15 28.89 59.27
CA GLU A 28 10.53 28.66 59.82
C GLU A 28 11.09 27.20 59.77
N ASP A 29 12.38 26.88 59.54
CA ASP A 29 13.63 27.62 59.28
C ASP A 29 14.77 26.64 58.82
N THR A 30 15.80 27.22 58.19
CA THR A 30 17.26 26.90 58.13
C THR A 30 17.90 25.48 58.06
N SER A 31 18.76 25.35 57.02
CA SER A 31 20.19 24.95 57.05
C SER A 31 20.65 23.51 57.32
N GLY A 32 21.77 23.11 56.69
CA GLY A 32 22.77 22.25 57.34
C GLY A 32 23.19 20.95 56.63
N GLU A 33 24.21 21.09 55.80
CA GLU A 33 25.17 20.10 55.27
C GLU A 33 25.62 18.99 56.25
N THR A 34 25.64 17.71 55.82
CA THR A 34 26.80 16.80 55.99
C THR A 34 26.67 15.51 55.15
N ALA A 35 27.74 15.17 54.42
CA ALA A 35 27.93 13.89 53.75
C ALA A 35 28.26 12.76 54.75
N PRO A 36 28.06 11.49 54.36
CA PRO A 36 29.19 10.58 54.46
C PRO A 36 29.32 9.61 53.27
N ASP A 37 30.59 9.51 52.85
CA ASP A 37 31.37 8.30 52.55
C ASP A 37 30.95 7.34 51.41
N ALA A 38 31.92 7.13 50.52
CA ALA A 38 31.81 6.43 49.26
C ALA A 38 32.12 4.93 49.41
N GLY A 39 31.11 4.09 49.16
CA GLY A 39 31.28 2.66 48.89
C GLY A 39 31.56 2.39 47.39
N PRO A 40 32.16 1.24 47.05
CA PRO A 40 32.67 0.97 45.70
C PRO A 40 31.53 0.89 44.69
N GLY A 41 31.65 1.68 43.62
CA GLY A 41 30.60 1.88 42.62
C GLY A 41 30.19 0.60 41.90
N PRO A 42 28.91 0.49 41.48
CA PRO A 42 28.47 -0.57 40.60
C PRO A 42 29.14 -0.41 39.23
N ASN A 43 29.56 -1.55 38.66
CA ASN A 43 30.01 -1.66 37.28
C ASN A 43 29.03 -0.92 36.34
N PRO A 44 29.50 -0.17 35.34
CA PRO A 44 28.60 0.49 34.40
C PRO A 44 27.83 -0.58 33.60
N GLU A 45 26.54 -0.73 33.92
CA GLU A 45 25.62 -1.53 33.11
C GLU A 45 25.53 -0.87 31.73
N VAL A 46 25.93 -1.61 30.70
CA VAL A 46 25.74 -1.21 29.30
C VAL A 46 24.23 -1.05 29.09
N PRO A 47 23.74 0.13 28.65
CA PRO A 47 22.32 0.34 28.44
C PRO A 47 21.80 -0.71 27.45
N LEU A 48 20.70 -1.38 27.77
CA LEU A 48 20.10 -2.41 26.92
C LEU A 48 18.90 -1.81 26.15
N ASP A 49 18.64 -2.30 24.94
CA ASP A 49 17.44 -1.92 24.16
C ASP A 49 16.16 -2.59 24.72
N GLU A 50 15.00 -2.29 24.14
CA GLU A 50 13.70 -2.87 24.56
C GLU A 50 13.64 -4.42 24.45
N ARG A 51 14.63 -5.05 23.82
CA ARG A 51 14.79 -6.51 23.68
C ARG A 51 15.93 -7.07 24.54
N TYR A 52 16.47 -6.27 25.46
CA TYR A 52 17.61 -6.60 26.32
C TYR A 52 18.95 -6.79 25.60
N ASP A 53 19.11 -6.25 24.38
CA ASP A 53 20.39 -6.27 23.67
C ASP A 53 21.30 -5.11 24.09
N PRO A 54 22.61 -5.31 24.32
CA PRO A 54 23.52 -4.25 24.75
C PRO A 54 23.71 -3.19 23.66
N ILE A 55 23.36 -1.95 23.99
CA ILE A 55 23.58 -0.76 23.17
C ILE A 55 25.07 -0.42 23.25
N LEU A 56 25.82 -0.84 22.24
CA LEU A 56 27.22 -0.46 22.11
C LEU A 56 27.31 1.05 21.85
N PRO A 57 28.16 1.79 22.58
CA PRO A 57 28.41 3.19 22.28
C PRO A 57 29.07 3.28 20.90
N TYR A 58 28.43 3.98 19.97
CA TYR A 58 29.03 4.36 18.71
C TYR A 58 30.18 5.33 19.01
N GLY A 59 31.38 4.79 19.22
CA GLY A 59 32.60 5.56 19.21
C GLY A 59 32.82 6.11 17.82
N GLU A 60 32.91 7.43 17.73
CA GLU A 60 33.53 8.14 16.62
C GLU A 60 34.93 7.55 16.44
N ASN A 61 35.14 6.74 15.40
CA ASN A 61 36.47 6.37 14.94
C ASN A 61 37.03 7.57 14.17
N PRO A 62 38.12 8.22 14.61
CA PRO A 62 38.76 9.28 13.85
C PRO A 62 39.70 8.76 12.75
N ASP A 63 39.71 7.46 12.45
CA ASP A 63 40.41 6.90 11.30
C ASP A 63 39.43 6.68 10.13
N GLU A 64 39.04 7.79 9.48
CA GLU A 64 38.72 7.76 8.06
C GLU A 64 40.00 7.42 7.31
N SER A 65 40.34 6.13 7.21
CA SER A 65 41.16 5.69 6.11
C SER A 65 40.34 5.93 4.85
N GLU A 66 40.65 7.02 4.12
CA GLU A 66 40.22 7.23 2.75
C GLU A 66 40.31 5.88 2.03
N PHE A 67 39.17 5.34 1.62
CA PHE A 67 39.17 4.24 0.66
C PHE A 67 39.87 4.80 -0.58
N GLN A 68 41.16 4.48 -0.73
CA GLN A 68 41.85 4.63 -2.00
C GLN A 68 41.01 3.85 -2.99
N TYR A 69 40.29 4.59 -3.83
CA TYR A 69 39.74 4.07 -5.05
C TYR A 69 40.89 3.32 -5.70
N ALA A 70 40.74 2.00 -5.84
CA ALA A 70 41.68 1.23 -6.62
C ALA A 70 41.75 1.91 -7.98
N ASP A 71 42.91 2.51 -8.25
CA ASP A 71 43.23 3.12 -9.53
C ASP A 71 42.80 2.14 -10.63
N GLU A 72 42.06 2.71 -11.57
CA GLU A 72 41.73 2.20 -12.89
C GLU A 72 42.26 0.79 -13.15
N THR A 73 41.37 -0.19 -13.09
CA THR A 73 41.67 -1.51 -13.65
C THR A 73 42.13 -1.26 -15.10
N PRO A 74 43.37 -1.60 -15.46
CA PRO A 74 43.85 -1.32 -16.81
C PRO A 74 42.89 -2.00 -17.79
N PRO A 75 42.57 -1.35 -18.93
CA PRO A 75 41.74 -1.98 -19.94
C PRO A 75 42.32 -3.36 -20.25
N PRO A 76 41.47 -4.39 -20.38
CA PRO A 76 41.95 -5.71 -20.73
C PRO A 76 42.85 -5.58 -21.97
N PRO A 77 44.01 -6.26 -22.00
CA PRO A 77 44.87 -6.21 -23.16
C PRO A 77 44.02 -6.54 -24.39
N GLU A 78 44.11 -5.70 -25.42
CA GLU A 78 43.48 -5.99 -26.70
C GLU A 78 43.91 -7.41 -27.08
N LEU A 79 42.94 -8.33 -27.11
CA LEU A 79 43.16 -9.65 -27.65
C LEU A 79 43.55 -9.40 -29.11
N GLN A 80 44.86 -9.47 -29.38
CA GLN A 80 45.35 -9.72 -30.71
C GLN A 80 44.75 -11.06 -31.09
N TYR A 81 43.63 -11.01 -31.83
CA TYR A 81 43.21 -12.14 -32.62
C TYR A 81 44.42 -12.47 -33.47
N ALA A 82 45.10 -13.57 -33.11
CA ALA A 82 46.04 -14.17 -34.02
C ALA A 82 45.23 -14.40 -35.31
N ASP A 83 45.69 -13.79 -36.40
CA ASP A 83 45.32 -14.17 -37.76
C ASP A 83 45.87 -15.58 -38.05
N GLU A 84 45.62 -16.54 -37.16
CA GLU A 84 45.82 -17.94 -37.38
C GLU A 84 44.71 -18.36 -38.34
N ALA A 85 45.10 -18.51 -39.60
CA ALA A 85 44.28 -19.12 -40.62
C ALA A 85 43.59 -20.37 -40.04
N PRO A 86 42.29 -20.59 -40.28
CA PRO A 86 41.61 -21.78 -39.80
C PRO A 86 42.39 -23.01 -40.26
N PRO A 87 42.65 -24.00 -39.39
CA PRO A 87 43.27 -25.24 -39.81
C PRO A 87 42.43 -25.86 -40.93
N ASP A 88 43.10 -26.41 -41.95
CA ASP A 88 42.47 -27.07 -43.09
C ASP A 88 41.37 -28.04 -42.60
N PRO A 89 40.16 -28.01 -43.19
CA PRO A 89 39.03 -28.80 -42.75
C PRO A 89 39.14 -30.24 -43.27
N GLU A 90 40.19 -30.95 -42.88
CA GLU A 90 40.28 -32.41 -43.01
C GLU A 90 40.43 -33.03 -41.62
N VAL A 91 39.52 -32.66 -40.71
CA VAL A 91 39.21 -33.53 -39.58
C VAL A 91 38.28 -34.61 -40.12
N ASP A 92 38.87 -35.76 -40.44
CA ASP A 92 38.15 -36.97 -40.80
C ASP A 92 37.29 -37.39 -39.58
N TYR A 93 36.03 -36.96 -39.59
CA TYR A 93 35.08 -37.34 -38.55
C TYR A 93 34.88 -38.84 -38.65
N ASP A 94 35.37 -39.57 -37.65
CA ASP A 94 35.13 -41.00 -37.48
C ASP A 94 33.62 -41.27 -37.37
N GLN A 95 32.96 -41.44 -38.51
CA GLN A 95 31.52 -41.69 -38.61
C GLN A 95 31.13 -43.04 -37.98
N SER A 96 32.10 -43.90 -37.65
CA SER A 96 31.84 -45.16 -36.95
C SER A 96 31.35 -44.97 -35.51
N ARG A 97 31.47 -43.74 -34.95
CA ARG A 97 30.96 -43.39 -33.62
C ARG A 97 29.64 -42.62 -33.63
N GLN A 98 29.05 -42.35 -34.79
CA GLN A 98 27.71 -41.77 -34.82
C GLN A 98 26.74 -42.77 -34.21
N ARG A 99 26.04 -42.34 -33.14
CA ARG A 99 24.97 -43.14 -32.55
C ARG A 99 24.02 -43.54 -33.68
N PRO A 100 23.64 -44.82 -33.80
CA PRO A 100 22.72 -45.25 -34.83
C PRO A 100 21.45 -44.41 -34.73
N ALA A 101 20.92 -44.02 -35.89
CA ALA A 101 19.63 -43.34 -35.96
C ALA A 101 18.59 -44.16 -35.16
N PRO A 102 17.72 -43.49 -34.38
CA PRO A 102 16.69 -44.18 -33.62
C PRO A 102 15.94 -45.18 -34.52
N SER A 103 15.78 -46.41 -34.03
CA SER A 103 15.08 -47.44 -34.79
C SER A 103 13.65 -46.98 -35.12
N GLU A 104 13.08 -47.48 -36.20
CA GLU A 104 11.69 -47.17 -36.57
C GLU A 104 10.71 -47.55 -35.44
N GLU A 105 11.02 -48.59 -34.64
CA GLU A 105 10.28 -48.92 -33.42
C GLU A 105 10.44 -47.88 -32.28
N ALA A 106 11.58 -47.21 -32.18
CA ALA A 106 11.77 -46.12 -31.22
C ALA A 106 10.96 -44.89 -31.65
N LYS A 107 10.97 -44.56 -32.94
CA LYS A 107 10.14 -43.47 -33.50
C LYS A 107 8.65 -43.78 -33.39
N ALA A 108 8.24 -45.03 -33.58
CA ALA A 108 6.85 -45.46 -33.43
C ALA A 108 6.37 -45.36 -31.97
N ARG A 109 7.21 -45.71 -30.99
CA ARG A 109 6.87 -45.52 -29.57
C ARG A 109 6.76 -44.05 -29.18
N GLU A 110 7.63 -43.20 -29.70
CA GLU A 110 7.57 -41.75 -29.47
C GLU A 110 6.34 -41.12 -30.15
N SER A 111 5.94 -41.62 -31.33
CA SER A 111 4.71 -41.19 -32.00
C SER A 111 3.45 -41.66 -31.26
N ASP A 112 3.45 -42.88 -30.70
CA ASP A 112 2.33 -43.41 -29.92
C ASP A 112 2.18 -42.66 -28.58
N GLU A 113 3.28 -42.25 -27.93
CA GLU A 113 3.23 -41.38 -26.75
C GLU A 113 2.72 -39.96 -27.07
N GLN A 114 3.10 -39.40 -28.22
CA GLN A 114 2.54 -38.13 -28.70
C GLN A 114 1.06 -38.23 -29.08
N ASP A 115 0.65 -39.35 -29.66
CA ASP A 115 -0.73 -39.59 -30.08
C ASP A 115 -1.64 -39.89 -28.87
N ASP A 116 -1.13 -40.53 -27.81
CA ASP A 116 -1.83 -40.70 -26.53
C ASP A 116 -2.01 -39.39 -25.75
N LEU A 117 -1.10 -38.42 -25.90
CA LEU A 117 -1.29 -37.05 -25.39
C LEU A 117 -2.34 -36.28 -26.20
N GLY A 118 -2.48 -36.57 -27.51
CA GLY A 118 -3.49 -35.97 -28.39
C GLY A 118 -4.89 -36.62 -28.31
N LYS A 119 -4.96 -37.91 -27.98
CA LYS A 119 -6.18 -38.74 -27.98
C LYS A 119 -6.82 -38.97 -26.62
N ARG A 120 -6.18 -38.57 -25.51
CA ARG A 120 -6.90 -38.34 -24.26
C ARG A 120 -7.85 -37.17 -24.47
N GLY A 121 -9.05 -37.49 -24.96
CA GLY A 121 -10.20 -36.61 -24.91
C GLY A 121 -10.22 -35.96 -23.53
N PHE A 122 -10.11 -34.63 -23.54
CA PHE A 122 -9.91 -33.75 -22.40
C PHE A 122 -10.72 -34.27 -21.19
N GLN A 123 -10.10 -35.08 -20.33
CA GLN A 123 -10.64 -35.32 -19.01
C GLN A 123 -10.53 -33.95 -18.36
N GLY A 124 -11.68 -33.28 -18.20
CA GLY A 124 -11.74 -31.98 -17.53
C GLY A 124 -10.88 -32.06 -16.29
N ARG A 125 -9.93 -31.12 -16.16
CA ARG A 125 -9.03 -31.09 -15.02
C ARG A 125 -9.87 -31.25 -13.76
N VAL A 126 -9.50 -32.18 -12.90
CA VAL A 126 -10.07 -32.23 -11.55
C VAL A 126 -9.38 -31.12 -10.76
N GLU A 127 -9.77 -29.88 -11.06
CA GLU A 127 -9.38 -28.69 -10.31
C GLU A 127 -10.13 -28.71 -8.99
N SER A 128 -9.46 -28.32 -7.91
CA SER A 128 -10.12 -28.24 -6.60
C SER A 128 -11.20 -27.15 -6.63
N PRO A 129 -12.28 -27.24 -5.82
CA PRO A 129 -13.36 -26.26 -5.89
C PRO A 129 -12.89 -24.86 -5.50
N GLN A 130 -12.88 -23.92 -6.45
CA GLN A 130 -12.56 -22.52 -6.18
C GLN A 130 -13.68 -21.87 -5.33
N ARG A 131 -13.36 -21.54 -4.08
CA ARG A 131 -14.27 -20.88 -3.14
C ARG A 131 -13.81 -19.48 -2.75
N PHE A 132 -12.53 -19.20 -2.88
CA PHE A 132 -11.96 -17.94 -2.40
C PHE A 132 -11.06 -17.27 -3.44
N LEU A 133 -10.98 -15.95 -3.34
CA LEU A 133 -10.02 -15.14 -4.09
C LEU A 133 -9.35 -14.17 -3.12
N LEU A 134 -8.02 -14.17 -3.08
CA LEU A 134 -7.24 -13.16 -2.38
C LEU A 134 -6.61 -12.22 -3.40
N GLU A 135 -6.64 -10.93 -3.13
CA GLU A 135 -6.18 -9.90 -4.06
C GLU A 135 -5.25 -8.91 -3.37
N LEU A 136 -4.16 -8.57 -4.04
CA LEU A 136 -3.29 -7.47 -3.66
C LEU A 136 -3.27 -6.46 -4.80
N LYS A 137 -3.61 -5.22 -4.50
CA LYS A 137 -3.81 -4.16 -5.49
C LYS A 137 -3.05 -2.89 -5.17
N PHE A 138 -2.60 -2.21 -6.21
CA PHE A 138 -1.85 -0.97 -6.14
C PHE A 138 -2.31 -0.02 -7.24
N GLY A 139 -2.43 1.27 -6.91
CA GLY A 139 -2.76 2.29 -7.90
C GLY A 139 -2.44 3.69 -7.41
N PRO A 140 -2.42 4.69 -8.31
CA PRO A 140 -2.47 6.08 -7.92
C PRO A 140 -3.79 6.37 -7.18
N TYR A 141 -3.75 7.32 -6.25
CA TYR A 141 -4.95 7.77 -5.56
C TYR A 141 -4.78 9.21 -5.13
N LEU A 142 -5.85 9.99 -5.29
CA LEU A 142 -5.95 11.33 -4.75
C LEU A 142 -7.33 11.55 -4.13
N PRO A 143 -7.43 11.72 -2.80
CA PRO A 143 -8.73 11.87 -2.16
C PRO A 143 -9.39 13.17 -2.61
N SER A 144 -10.64 13.09 -3.03
CA SER A 144 -11.43 14.23 -3.54
C SER A 144 -11.93 15.20 -2.46
N VAL A 145 -11.09 15.52 -1.48
CA VAL A 145 -11.44 16.36 -0.31
C VAL A 145 -11.94 17.74 -0.72
N ASP A 146 -11.26 18.35 -1.70
CA ASP A 146 -11.56 19.70 -2.17
C ASP A 146 -12.70 19.77 -3.19
N ASN A 147 -13.35 18.65 -3.52
CA ASN A 147 -14.40 18.63 -4.55
C ASN A 147 -15.64 19.46 -4.17
N ALA A 148 -15.90 19.64 -2.87
CA ALA A 148 -16.97 20.49 -2.36
C ALA A 148 -16.55 21.96 -2.15
N TRP A 149 -15.28 22.30 -2.40
CA TRP A 149 -14.78 23.65 -2.23
C TRP A 149 -15.24 24.57 -3.36
N THR A 150 -15.90 25.68 -2.99
CA THR A 150 -16.42 26.68 -3.95
C THR A 150 -15.73 28.04 -3.83
N GLY A 151 -14.69 28.16 -2.99
CA GLY A 151 -13.96 29.40 -2.79
C GLY A 151 -12.99 29.71 -3.94
N SER A 152 -12.47 30.94 -3.97
CA SER A 152 -11.38 31.30 -4.87
C SER A 152 -10.06 30.70 -4.41
N GLY A 153 -9.31 30.06 -5.32
CA GLY A 153 -7.99 29.49 -5.04
C GLY A 153 -8.01 27.96 -4.82
N LEU A 154 -6.91 27.43 -4.29
CA LEU A 154 -6.80 26.02 -3.92
C LEU A 154 -7.73 25.71 -2.74
N GLY A 155 -8.29 24.50 -2.72
CA GLY A 155 -9.08 24.05 -1.58
C GLY A 155 -8.22 23.77 -0.34
N PRO A 156 -8.85 23.50 0.81
CA PRO A 156 -8.14 23.29 2.07
C PRO A 156 -7.11 22.15 2.03
N TYR A 157 -7.41 21.04 1.33
CA TYR A 157 -6.49 19.93 1.19
C TYR A 157 -5.30 20.30 0.30
N ALA A 158 -5.55 20.88 -0.88
CA ALA A 158 -4.52 21.30 -1.80
C ALA A 158 -3.64 22.44 -1.26
N THR A 159 -4.15 23.27 -0.35
CA THR A 159 -3.32 24.30 0.31
C THR A 159 -2.23 23.68 1.18
N ILE A 160 -2.51 22.51 1.79
CA ILE A 160 -1.56 21.82 2.67
C ILE A 160 -0.69 20.85 1.87
N PHE A 161 -1.29 20.00 1.04
CA PHE A 161 -0.62 18.89 0.35
C PHE A 161 -0.30 19.15 -1.13
N GLY A 162 -0.73 20.30 -1.67
CA GLY A 162 -0.44 20.70 -3.05
C GLY A 162 1.05 20.86 -3.32
N GLU A 163 1.43 20.86 -4.60
CA GLU A 163 2.81 21.13 -4.98
C GLU A 163 3.17 22.57 -4.60
N THR A 164 4.38 22.75 -4.08
CA THR A 164 4.84 24.03 -3.55
C THR A 164 5.92 24.65 -4.41
N ASP A 165 6.00 25.97 -4.37
CA ASP A 165 7.16 26.71 -4.87
C ASP A 165 8.34 26.68 -3.87
N SER A 166 9.39 27.46 -4.14
CA SER A 166 10.56 27.59 -3.28
C SER A 166 10.26 28.19 -1.90
N THR A 167 9.14 28.88 -1.74
CA THR A 167 8.72 29.49 -0.46
C THR A 167 7.90 28.53 0.41
N GLY A 168 7.48 27.39 -0.16
CA GLY A 168 6.59 26.42 0.48
C GLY A 168 5.10 26.74 0.31
N LEU A 169 4.76 27.75 -0.50
CA LEU A 169 3.38 28.08 -0.83
C LEU A 169 2.83 27.08 -1.84
N ALA A 170 1.64 26.55 -1.61
CA ALA A 170 0.98 25.66 -2.56
C ALA A 170 0.53 26.43 -3.81
N ILE A 171 0.97 25.97 -4.99
CA ILE A 171 0.71 26.60 -6.29
C ILE A 171 -0.17 25.74 -7.20
N SER A 172 -0.30 24.44 -6.92
CA SER A 172 -1.06 23.49 -7.74
C SER A 172 -1.71 22.39 -6.88
N GLN A 173 -2.44 21.50 -7.53
CA GLN A 173 -3.07 20.34 -6.89
C GLN A 173 -2.00 19.34 -6.40
N PRO A 174 -2.27 18.58 -5.32
CA PRO A 174 -1.41 17.49 -4.85
C PRO A 174 -1.20 16.42 -5.91
N LYS A 175 -0.03 15.79 -5.86
CA LYS A 175 0.27 14.62 -6.70
C LYS A 175 -0.51 13.40 -6.20
N GLN A 176 -0.85 12.51 -7.11
CA GLN A 176 -1.37 11.19 -6.75
C GLN A 176 -0.31 10.41 -5.96
N GLY A 177 -0.71 9.80 -4.86
CA GLY A 177 0.15 8.92 -4.07
C GLY A 177 -0.19 7.44 -4.28
N LEU A 178 0.64 6.57 -3.72
CA LEU A 178 0.41 5.12 -3.78
C LEU A 178 -0.74 4.72 -2.87
N PHE A 179 -1.70 4.00 -3.43
CA PHE A 179 -2.79 3.36 -2.71
C PHE A 179 -2.66 1.85 -2.80
N SER A 180 -2.65 1.22 -1.63
CA SER A 180 -2.49 -0.23 -1.49
C SER A 180 -3.80 -0.82 -0.97
N VAL A 181 -4.25 -1.92 -1.58
CA VAL A 181 -5.53 -2.56 -1.25
C VAL A 181 -5.33 -4.06 -1.09
N LEU A 182 -5.88 -4.61 0.00
CA LEU A 182 -6.04 -6.03 0.20
C LEU A 182 -7.52 -6.39 -0.01
N GLY A 183 -7.78 -7.39 -0.84
CA GLY A 183 -9.11 -7.90 -1.14
C GLY A 183 -9.27 -9.36 -0.78
N PHE A 184 -10.45 -9.72 -0.30
CA PHE A 184 -10.89 -11.09 -0.12
C PHE A 184 -12.28 -11.25 -0.75
N GLU A 185 -12.48 -12.32 -1.51
CA GLU A 185 -13.78 -12.68 -2.07
C GLU A 185 -14.15 -14.11 -1.75
N TRP A 186 -15.41 -14.32 -1.36
CA TRP A 186 -16.03 -15.63 -1.25
C TRP A 186 -17.00 -15.84 -2.42
N GLN A 187 -16.85 -16.97 -3.09
CA GLN A 187 -17.61 -17.35 -4.28
C GLN A 187 -18.70 -18.32 -3.86
N PHE A 188 -19.97 -17.94 -4.09
CA PHE A 188 -21.11 -18.66 -3.54
C PHE A 188 -22.04 -19.25 -4.60
N PHE A 189 -21.95 -18.80 -5.84
CA PHE A 189 -22.80 -19.29 -6.93
C PHE A 189 -22.09 -19.20 -8.28
N HIS A 190 -22.40 -20.09 -9.21
CA HIS A 190 -21.72 -20.18 -10.50
C HIS A 190 -22.74 -20.18 -11.65
N ALA A 191 -22.67 -19.18 -12.53
CA ALA A 191 -23.53 -19.05 -13.70
C ALA A 191 -22.72 -18.48 -14.88
N GLY A 192 -21.99 -19.38 -15.57
CA GLY A 192 -21.02 -18.99 -16.61
C GLY A 192 -19.79 -18.26 -16.05
N GLY A 193 -19.57 -18.39 -14.75
CA GLY A 193 -18.62 -17.64 -13.97
C GLY A 193 -19.14 -17.40 -12.55
N PRO A 194 -18.26 -17.13 -11.57
CA PRO A 194 -18.64 -17.04 -10.18
C PRO A 194 -19.24 -15.68 -9.83
N LEU A 195 -20.34 -15.74 -9.08
CA LEU A 195 -20.85 -14.65 -8.25
C LEU A 195 -20.14 -14.70 -6.90
N SER A 196 -19.63 -13.55 -6.48
CA SER A 196 -18.84 -13.41 -5.25
C SER A 196 -19.36 -12.30 -4.36
N ILE A 197 -19.13 -12.44 -3.06
CA ILE A 197 -19.20 -11.35 -2.10
C ILE A 197 -17.79 -11.14 -1.54
N GLY A 198 -17.32 -9.91 -1.51
CA GLY A 198 -15.96 -9.59 -1.12
C GLY A 198 -15.86 -8.39 -0.22
N THR A 199 -14.77 -8.33 0.52
CA THR A 199 -14.39 -7.17 1.33
C THR A 199 -13.02 -6.68 0.89
N THR A 200 -12.82 -5.37 0.89
CA THR A 200 -11.50 -4.79 0.66
C THR A 200 -11.13 -3.80 1.75
N VAL A 201 -9.86 -3.75 2.09
CA VAL A 201 -9.27 -2.73 2.96
C VAL A 201 -8.15 -2.04 2.20
N GLY A 202 -8.28 -0.72 2.04
CA GLY A 202 -7.27 0.12 1.41
C GLY A 202 -6.48 0.92 2.44
N TYR A 203 -5.31 1.40 2.02
CA TYR A 203 -4.51 2.35 2.78
C TYR A 203 -3.87 3.37 1.85
N PHE A 204 -4.08 4.64 2.16
CA PHE A 204 -3.43 5.78 1.53
C PHE A 204 -2.82 6.69 2.61
N GLN A 205 -1.66 7.26 2.31
CA GLN A 205 -1.03 8.27 3.13
C GLN A 205 -0.42 9.37 2.27
N ASP A 206 -0.70 10.61 2.64
CA ASP A 206 -0.03 11.81 2.14
C ASP A 206 0.72 12.48 3.31
N SER A 207 1.89 13.06 3.05
CA SER A 207 2.74 13.63 4.11
C SER A 207 3.61 14.75 3.57
N THR A 208 3.63 15.86 4.31
CA THR A 208 4.37 17.06 3.92
C THR A 208 4.83 17.85 5.14
N GLN A 209 5.65 18.88 4.93
CA GLN A 209 6.08 19.79 5.99
C GLN A 209 4.91 20.65 6.47
N ALA A 210 4.82 20.87 7.78
CA ALA A 210 3.74 21.66 8.38
C ALA A 210 3.87 23.14 8.04
N LEU A 211 2.74 23.83 7.86
CA LEU A 211 2.72 25.28 7.67
C LEU A 211 3.07 26.00 8.99
N ILE A 212 3.87 27.05 8.90
CA ILE A 212 4.21 27.91 10.03
C ILE A 212 3.08 28.94 10.20
N ALA A 213 2.50 29.02 11.40
CA ALA A 213 1.38 29.93 11.67
C ALA A 213 1.77 31.41 11.57
N GLU A 214 2.97 31.74 12.06
CA GLU A 214 3.54 33.09 12.05
C GLU A 214 4.98 33.00 11.52
N PRO A 215 5.18 33.02 10.19
CA PRO A 215 6.51 32.90 9.61
C PRO A 215 7.33 34.15 9.90
N THR A 216 8.47 33.98 10.57
CA THR A 216 9.45 35.06 10.79
C THR A 216 10.20 35.43 9.52
N ASP A 217 10.29 34.49 8.57
CA ASP A 217 10.91 34.64 7.26
C ASP A 217 9.85 34.44 6.17
N PRO A 218 9.47 35.48 5.41
CA PRO A 218 8.43 35.38 4.38
C PRO A 218 8.82 34.45 3.22
N GLU A 219 10.10 34.10 3.09
CA GLU A 219 10.58 33.13 2.10
C GLU A 219 10.46 31.68 2.60
N LYS A 220 10.02 31.45 3.84
CA LYS A 220 9.86 30.10 4.44
C LYS A 220 8.54 29.97 5.17
N LEU A 221 7.54 29.44 4.46
CA LEU A 221 6.20 29.23 5.00
C LEU A 221 6.02 27.85 5.66
N ARG A 222 7.01 26.95 5.55
CA ARG A 222 6.94 25.58 6.08
C ARG A 222 8.05 25.28 7.07
N SER A 223 7.69 24.51 8.10
CA SER A 223 8.59 24.05 9.14
C SER A 223 9.43 22.88 8.64
N THR A 224 10.73 22.93 8.91
CA THR A 224 11.64 21.80 8.65
C THR A 224 11.58 20.74 9.75
N ALA A 225 11.13 21.11 10.96
CA ALA A 225 11.06 20.23 12.13
C ALA A 225 9.75 19.44 12.20
N ASP A 226 8.64 20.06 11.76
CA ASP A 226 7.31 19.47 11.88
C ASP A 226 6.77 18.94 10.55
N LYS A 227 6.12 17.77 10.61
CA LYS A 227 5.41 17.17 9.49
C LYS A 227 3.92 17.10 9.76
N VAL A 228 3.12 17.17 8.71
CA VAL A 228 1.69 16.89 8.73
C VAL A 228 1.43 15.69 7.84
N SER A 229 0.62 14.74 8.31
CA SER A 229 0.23 13.56 7.54
C SER A 229 -1.27 13.40 7.49
N PHE A 230 -1.76 12.93 6.35
CA PHE A 230 -3.15 12.59 6.13
C PHE A 230 -3.25 11.12 5.75
N HIS A 231 -4.14 10.39 6.41
CA HIS A 231 -4.32 8.97 6.18
C HIS A 231 -5.77 8.69 5.81
N VAL A 232 -5.98 7.79 4.85
CA VAL A 232 -7.30 7.30 4.46
C VAL A 232 -7.29 5.77 4.43
N ILE A 233 -8.29 5.17 5.07
CA ILE A 233 -8.49 3.72 5.15
C ILE A 233 -9.91 3.41 4.69
N PRO A 234 -10.12 3.17 3.38
CA PRO A 234 -11.40 2.72 2.87
C PRO A 234 -11.62 1.24 3.17
N LEU A 235 -12.77 0.93 3.77
CA LEU A 235 -13.30 -0.42 3.95
C LEU A 235 -14.51 -0.59 3.05
N THR A 236 -14.56 -1.64 2.26
CA THR A 236 -15.66 -1.86 1.30
C THR A 236 -16.23 -3.27 1.41
N LEU A 237 -17.53 -3.38 1.12
CA LEU A 237 -18.25 -4.63 0.94
C LEU A 237 -18.86 -4.63 -0.45
N LEU A 238 -18.47 -5.61 -1.27
CA LEU A 238 -18.73 -5.66 -2.70
C LEU A 238 -19.45 -6.95 -3.08
N LEU A 239 -20.40 -6.83 -4.00
CA LEU A 239 -20.93 -7.96 -4.77
C LEU A 239 -20.23 -7.97 -6.13
N GLY A 240 -19.68 -9.11 -6.54
CA GLY A 240 -18.90 -9.26 -7.75
C GLY A 240 -19.44 -10.34 -8.68
N TYR A 241 -19.17 -10.18 -9.97
CA TYR A 241 -19.34 -11.21 -10.99
C TYR A 241 -18.12 -11.25 -11.91
N ARG A 242 -17.57 -12.45 -12.10
CA ARG A 242 -16.46 -12.72 -13.03
C ARG A 242 -16.97 -13.58 -14.18
N PHE A 243 -16.79 -13.12 -15.42
CA PHE A 243 -17.26 -13.83 -16.60
C PHE A 243 -16.18 -14.77 -17.15
N GLU A 244 -16.08 -15.97 -16.57
CA GLU A 244 -15.05 -16.96 -16.91
C GLU A 244 -15.38 -17.77 -18.17
N LEU A 245 -16.64 -17.76 -18.63
CA LEU A 245 -17.07 -18.51 -19.82
C LEU A 245 -16.22 -18.18 -21.07
N LEU A 246 -15.70 -16.96 -21.18
CA LEU A 246 -14.83 -16.58 -22.29
C LEU A 246 -13.51 -17.37 -22.28
N ALA A 247 -12.92 -17.52 -21.09
CA ALA A 247 -11.69 -18.29 -20.90
C ALA A 247 -11.94 -19.79 -21.08
N ASP A 248 -13.00 -20.31 -20.48
CA ASP A 248 -13.23 -21.75 -20.43
C ASP A 248 -13.70 -22.30 -21.78
N ARG A 249 -14.56 -21.56 -22.49
CA ARG A 249 -15.14 -22.03 -23.76
C ARG A 249 -14.35 -21.58 -24.99
N PHE A 250 -13.86 -20.34 -25.00
CA PHE A 250 -13.23 -19.74 -26.18
C PHE A 250 -11.70 -19.71 -26.11
N ARG A 251 -11.10 -20.22 -25.02
CA ARG A 251 -9.63 -20.31 -24.81
C ARG A 251 -8.93 -18.96 -24.85
N VAL A 252 -9.64 -17.88 -24.54
CA VAL A 252 -9.08 -16.54 -24.40
C VAL A 252 -8.73 -16.33 -22.93
N PRO A 253 -7.47 -16.10 -22.54
CA PRO A 253 -7.07 -16.05 -21.12
C PRO A 253 -7.56 -14.80 -20.36
N LEU A 254 -8.55 -14.08 -20.90
CA LEU A 254 -9.10 -12.84 -20.37
C LEU A 254 -10.46 -13.09 -19.71
N VAL A 255 -10.59 -12.64 -18.48
CA VAL A 255 -11.80 -12.78 -17.65
C VAL A 255 -12.28 -11.38 -17.26
N PRO A 256 -13.28 -10.82 -17.96
CA PRO A 256 -13.86 -9.55 -17.57
C PRO A 256 -14.68 -9.71 -16.29
N TYR A 257 -14.67 -8.69 -15.45
CA TYR A 257 -15.41 -8.70 -14.20
C TYR A 257 -15.93 -7.33 -13.81
N ALA A 258 -16.97 -7.34 -12.99
CA ALA A 258 -17.56 -6.15 -12.41
C ALA A 258 -17.90 -6.39 -10.95
N ARG A 259 -17.75 -5.35 -10.12
CA ARG A 259 -18.08 -5.38 -8.70
C ARG A 259 -18.74 -4.09 -8.28
N GLY A 260 -19.65 -4.14 -7.34
CA GLY A 260 -20.33 -2.96 -6.82
C GLY A 260 -20.83 -3.18 -5.40
N GLY A 261 -20.81 -2.13 -4.59
CA GLY A 261 -21.31 -2.21 -3.23
C GLY A 261 -21.14 -0.95 -2.42
N VAL A 262 -21.11 -1.12 -1.10
CA VAL A 262 -21.05 -0.04 -0.12
C VAL A 262 -19.64 0.09 0.43
N ALA A 263 -19.29 1.31 0.84
CA ALA A 263 -17.95 1.61 1.31
C ALA A 263 -17.97 2.66 2.42
N TYR A 264 -16.97 2.60 3.29
CA TYR A 264 -16.76 3.54 4.37
C TYR A 264 -15.28 3.91 4.46
N GLY A 265 -14.97 5.18 4.23
CA GLY A 265 -13.61 5.72 4.32
C GLY A 265 -13.35 6.31 5.69
N PHE A 266 -12.48 5.69 6.48
CA PHE A 266 -11.93 6.33 7.68
C PHE A 266 -10.82 7.30 7.27
N TRP A 267 -10.74 8.45 7.92
CA TRP A 267 -9.67 9.41 7.68
C TRP A 267 -9.17 10.05 8.96
N VAL A 268 -7.89 10.42 8.97
CA VAL A 268 -7.25 11.11 10.09
C VAL A 268 -6.12 12.02 9.60
N ALA A 269 -6.01 13.21 10.20
CA ALA A 269 -4.90 14.13 10.01
C ALA A 269 -4.08 14.27 11.30
N ASN A 270 -2.77 14.10 11.19
CA ASN A 270 -1.81 14.20 12.30
C ASN A 270 -0.81 15.33 12.04
N LYS A 271 -0.28 15.93 13.10
CA LYS A 271 0.80 16.94 13.08
C LYS A 271 1.93 16.47 14.01
N GLY A 272 3.18 16.69 13.63
CA GLY A 272 4.34 16.30 14.44
C GLY A 272 4.65 14.80 14.35
N GLY A 273 5.23 14.24 15.41
CA GLY A 273 5.46 12.78 15.53
C GLY A 273 4.14 12.00 15.48
N ARG A 274 4.21 10.68 15.21
CA ARG A 274 3.11 9.75 14.83
C ARG A 274 1.83 9.72 15.72
N ARG A 275 1.67 10.57 16.74
CA ARG A 275 0.56 10.52 17.71
C ARG A 275 -0.12 11.85 18.03
N ASP A 276 0.38 12.98 17.57
CA ASP A 276 -0.26 14.27 17.81
C ASP A 276 -1.29 14.56 16.71
N ARG A 277 -2.56 14.63 17.10
CA ARG A 277 -3.68 14.87 16.17
C ARG A 277 -3.86 16.36 15.95
N THR A 278 -4.12 16.77 14.71
CA THR A 278 -4.57 18.16 14.49
C THR A 278 -5.96 18.34 15.06
N THR A 279 -6.27 19.56 15.47
CA THR A 279 -7.61 19.97 15.90
C THR A 279 -8.15 21.05 14.96
N ASN A 280 -9.46 21.05 14.76
CA ASN A 280 -10.14 22.15 14.08
C ASN A 280 -10.28 23.37 15.01
N SER A 281 -10.84 24.47 14.49
CA SER A 281 -11.09 25.70 15.26
C SER A 281 -12.02 25.51 16.48
N GLN A 282 -12.74 24.38 16.57
CA GLN A 282 -13.60 24.02 17.68
C GLN A 282 -12.91 23.05 18.68
N GLY A 283 -11.60 22.79 18.51
CA GLY A 283 -10.83 21.88 19.36
C GLY A 283 -11.11 20.39 19.10
N GLN A 284 -11.86 20.05 18.05
CA GLN A 284 -12.17 18.66 17.72
C GLN A 284 -11.03 18.03 16.95
N ALA A 285 -10.66 16.80 17.30
CA ALA A 285 -9.64 16.05 16.59
C ALA A 285 -10.02 15.83 15.11
N SER A 286 -9.08 16.07 14.20
CA SER A 286 -9.23 15.92 12.75
C SER A 286 -9.26 14.44 12.34
N ARG A 287 -10.33 13.74 12.71
CA ARG A 287 -10.65 12.39 12.28
C ARG A 287 -12.13 12.27 11.98
N GLY A 288 -12.47 11.34 11.10
CA GLY A 288 -13.86 11.04 10.82
C GLY A 288 -14.01 9.86 9.90
N GLY A 289 -15.20 9.72 9.34
CA GLY A 289 -15.41 8.79 8.26
C GLY A 289 -16.55 9.19 7.35
N SER A 290 -16.52 8.62 6.15
CA SER A 290 -17.42 8.99 5.06
C SER A 290 -17.98 7.73 4.42
N PHE A 291 -19.29 7.56 4.55
CA PHE A 291 -19.99 6.45 3.93
C PHE A 291 -20.27 6.75 2.45
N GLY A 292 -20.36 5.71 1.64
CA GLY A 292 -20.60 5.86 0.21
C GLY A 292 -20.77 4.52 -0.52
N TRP A 293 -20.48 4.56 -1.82
CA TRP A 293 -20.50 3.39 -2.69
C TRP A 293 -19.19 3.28 -3.46
N GLN A 294 -18.91 2.06 -3.91
CA GLN A 294 -17.79 1.76 -4.77
C GLN A 294 -18.19 0.77 -5.86
N THR A 295 -17.69 1.01 -7.08
CA THR A 295 -17.85 0.10 -8.23
C THR A 295 -16.49 -0.11 -8.88
N ASN A 296 -16.18 -1.35 -9.23
CA ASN A 296 -14.96 -1.73 -9.93
C ASN A 296 -15.32 -2.43 -11.23
N LEU A 297 -14.66 -2.05 -12.33
CA LEU A 297 -14.79 -2.70 -13.63
C LEU A 297 -13.39 -3.08 -14.10
N GLY A 298 -13.16 -4.35 -14.40
CA GLY A 298 -11.81 -4.82 -14.68
C GLY A 298 -11.72 -6.03 -15.58
N LEU A 299 -10.47 -6.38 -15.87
CA LEU A 299 -10.09 -7.52 -16.69
C LEU A 299 -8.97 -8.27 -15.98
N MET A 300 -9.13 -9.58 -15.84
CA MET A 300 -8.09 -10.46 -15.30
C MET A 300 -7.48 -11.29 -16.42
N LEU A 301 -6.15 -11.37 -16.44
CA LEU A 301 -5.39 -12.30 -17.26
C LEU A 301 -5.03 -13.51 -16.40
N ARG A 302 -5.53 -14.69 -16.78
CA ARG A 302 -5.14 -15.96 -16.16
C ARG A 302 -3.71 -16.29 -16.55
N MET A 303 -2.85 -16.61 -15.59
CA MET A 303 -1.43 -16.92 -15.83
C MET A 303 -1.18 -18.41 -16.09
N ASP A 304 -2.18 -19.26 -15.92
CA ASP A 304 -2.10 -20.73 -16.04
C ASP A 304 -1.67 -21.23 -17.45
N PHE A 305 -1.64 -20.34 -18.45
CA PHE A 305 -1.17 -20.68 -19.80
C PHE A 305 0.35 -20.76 -19.91
N ILE A 306 1.10 -20.11 -19.01
CA ILE A 306 2.56 -20.01 -19.10
C ILE A 306 3.23 -21.30 -18.61
N ASP A 307 2.80 -21.82 -17.45
CA ASP A 307 3.29 -23.08 -16.91
C ASP A 307 2.15 -23.92 -16.32
N ARG A 308 1.73 -24.92 -17.09
CA ARG A 308 0.65 -25.84 -16.70
C ARG A 308 1.10 -26.85 -15.64
N ALA A 309 2.38 -27.21 -15.59
CA ALA A 309 2.88 -28.17 -14.62
C ALA A 309 2.97 -27.51 -13.24
N ALA A 310 3.51 -26.29 -13.18
CA ALA A 310 3.56 -25.50 -11.96
C ALA A 310 2.17 -25.23 -11.37
N SER A 311 1.16 -24.97 -12.22
CA SER A 311 -0.22 -24.73 -11.75
C SER A 311 -0.84 -25.97 -11.09
N VAL A 312 -0.57 -27.17 -11.61
CA VAL A 312 -1.07 -28.44 -11.04
C VAL A 312 -0.35 -28.78 -9.73
N ASP A 313 0.96 -28.53 -9.66
CA ASP A 313 1.72 -28.74 -8.43
C ASP A 313 1.32 -27.71 -7.36
N LEU A 314 0.99 -26.48 -7.76
CA LEU A 314 0.50 -25.44 -6.86
C LEU A 314 -0.88 -25.79 -6.29
N ASP A 315 -1.82 -26.27 -7.10
CA ASP A 315 -3.13 -26.75 -6.62
C ASP A 315 -2.95 -27.92 -5.65
N ARG A 316 -2.13 -28.93 -6.00
CA ARG A 316 -1.89 -30.11 -5.14
C ARG A 316 -1.22 -29.77 -3.81
N ASN A 317 -0.31 -28.80 -3.78
CA ASN A 317 0.49 -28.50 -2.60
C ASN A 317 -0.11 -27.38 -1.73
N THR A 318 -0.81 -26.42 -2.34
CA THR A 318 -1.28 -25.19 -1.66
C THR A 318 -2.78 -24.96 -1.76
N GLY A 319 -3.47 -25.68 -2.66
CA GLY A 319 -4.87 -25.43 -2.99
C GLY A 319 -5.09 -24.20 -3.87
N ILE A 320 -4.04 -23.55 -4.40
CA ILE A 320 -4.20 -22.43 -5.32
C ILE A 320 -4.46 -22.99 -6.72
N ASN A 321 -5.68 -22.82 -7.23
CA ASN A 321 -6.06 -23.23 -8.57
C ASN A 321 -5.48 -22.33 -9.66
N HIS A 322 -5.62 -21.00 -9.48
CA HIS A 322 -5.32 -20.02 -10.52
C HIS A 322 -4.60 -18.81 -9.96
N THR A 323 -3.67 -18.28 -10.75
CA THR A 323 -3.03 -16.99 -10.50
C THR A 323 -3.44 -16.00 -11.59
N TYR A 324 -3.80 -14.79 -11.20
CA TYR A 324 -4.21 -13.73 -12.12
C TYR A 324 -3.36 -12.49 -11.96
N ILE A 325 -3.11 -11.81 -13.07
CA ILE A 325 -2.75 -10.39 -13.10
C ILE A 325 -3.97 -9.64 -13.60
N PHE A 326 -4.32 -8.51 -13.00
CA PHE A 326 -5.50 -7.77 -13.42
C PHE A 326 -5.31 -6.27 -13.38
N GLY A 327 -6.17 -5.60 -14.14
CA GLY A 327 -6.38 -4.17 -14.09
C GLY A 327 -7.85 -3.85 -13.89
N GLU A 328 -8.16 -2.89 -13.03
CA GLU A 328 -9.52 -2.39 -12.80
C GLU A 328 -9.58 -0.88 -12.77
N TRP A 329 -10.68 -0.34 -13.30
CA TRP A 329 -11.11 1.02 -13.01
C TRP A 329 -12.00 0.99 -11.78
N GLN A 330 -11.59 1.71 -10.74
CA GLN A 330 -12.32 1.89 -9.50
C GLN A 330 -13.01 3.25 -9.49
N PHE A 331 -14.31 3.25 -9.24
CA PHE A 331 -15.11 4.45 -8.98
C PHE A 331 -15.53 4.43 -7.52
N SER A 332 -15.06 5.40 -6.73
CA SER A 332 -15.35 5.47 -5.31
C SER A 332 -15.93 6.83 -4.93
N ARG A 333 -17.11 6.82 -4.33
CA ARG A 333 -17.82 8.04 -3.89
C ARG A 333 -18.08 7.99 -2.40
N LEU A 334 -17.07 8.38 -1.63
CA LEU A 334 -17.10 8.40 -0.16
C LEU A 334 -17.36 9.81 0.36
N ASN A 335 -18.56 10.34 0.13
CA ASN A 335 -18.95 11.72 0.45
C ASN A 335 -20.19 11.82 1.34
N GLY A 336 -20.52 10.75 2.07
CA GLY A 336 -21.72 10.67 2.90
C GLY A 336 -23.01 10.78 2.08
N PHE A 337 -23.02 10.17 0.89
CA PHE A 337 -24.10 10.26 -0.10
C PHE A 337 -24.52 11.70 -0.45
N GLY A 338 -23.57 12.63 -0.46
CA GLY A 338 -23.83 14.04 -0.79
C GLY A 338 -24.50 14.86 0.31
N SER A 339 -24.55 14.35 1.55
CA SER A 339 -25.15 15.08 2.69
C SER A 339 -24.43 16.37 3.09
N GLY A 340 -23.22 16.62 2.56
CA GLY A 340 -22.38 17.78 2.90
C GLY A 340 -21.80 17.77 4.31
N LYS A 341 -22.20 16.80 5.16
CA LYS A 341 -21.74 16.65 6.55
C LYS A 341 -20.48 15.81 6.69
N ALA A 342 -20.08 15.12 5.62
CA ALA A 342 -18.91 14.26 5.59
C ALA A 342 -17.92 14.77 4.54
N MET A 343 -16.62 14.70 4.87
CA MET A 343 -15.55 15.03 3.94
C MET A 343 -15.51 14.00 2.80
N SER A 344 -15.34 14.45 1.55
CA SER A 344 -15.20 13.51 0.44
C SER A 344 -13.81 12.89 0.44
N VAL A 345 -13.72 11.56 0.59
CA VAL A 345 -12.46 10.81 0.51
C VAL A 345 -12.54 9.73 -0.58
N GLY A 346 -13.44 9.89 -1.54
CA GLY A 346 -13.49 9.01 -2.72
C GLY A 346 -12.48 9.43 -3.77
N ASP A 347 -12.27 8.58 -4.77
CA ASP A 347 -11.49 8.86 -5.98
C ASP A 347 -11.96 7.94 -7.13
N ASP A 348 -11.72 8.38 -8.37
CA ASP A 348 -11.89 7.55 -9.57
C ASP A 348 -10.49 7.27 -10.14
N THR A 349 -10.04 6.01 -10.04
CA THR A 349 -8.65 5.66 -10.35
C THR A 349 -8.53 4.30 -11.03
N TYR A 350 -7.38 4.05 -11.61
CA TYR A 350 -6.99 2.74 -12.14
C TYR A 350 -6.11 2.00 -11.15
N ILE A 351 -6.36 0.71 -10.99
CA ILE A 351 -5.65 -0.16 -10.06
C ILE A 351 -5.12 -1.37 -10.83
N LEU A 352 -3.89 -1.75 -10.54
CA LEU A 352 -3.28 -3.00 -10.98
C LEU A 352 -3.12 -3.94 -9.79
N GLY A 353 -3.22 -5.24 -10.04
CA GLY A 353 -3.06 -6.20 -8.95
C GLY A 353 -2.79 -7.61 -9.40
N VAL A 354 -2.56 -8.44 -8.39
CA VAL A 354 -2.45 -9.89 -8.50
C VAL A 354 -3.54 -10.54 -7.68
N ALA A 355 -4.06 -11.67 -8.17
CA ALA A 355 -5.05 -12.44 -7.45
C ALA A 355 -4.70 -13.92 -7.40
N LEU A 356 -5.01 -14.55 -6.27
CA LEU A 356 -4.83 -15.97 -6.01
C LEU A 356 -6.17 -16.61 -5.73
N ALA A 357 -6.51 -17.62 -6.51
CA ALA A 357 -7.73 -18.39 -6.40
C ALA A 357 -7.50 -19.68 -5.63
N PHE A 358 -8.33 -19.92 -4.61
CA PHE A 358 -8.30 -21.12 -3.78
C PHE A 358 -9.59 -21.89 -3.97
#